data_AF-A9PF16-F1
#
_entry.id   AF-A9PF16-F1
#
_cell.length_a   1.000
_cell.length_b   1.000
_cell.length_c   1.000
_cell.angle_alpha   90.00
_cell.angle_beta   90.00
_cell.angle_gamma   90.00
#
_symmetry.space_group_name_H-M   'P 1'
#
loop_
_entity.id
_entity.type
_entity.pdbx_description
1 polymer ?
#
loop_
_entity_poly.entity_id
_entity_poly.type
_entity_poly.pdbx_seq_one_letter_code
_entity_poly.pdbx_strand_id
1 'polypeptide(L)'
;MAGAPDHLFNLRNNFYLGAYQAAINTSDLPNLSPDDAVERDSLVYRSYIALASYQLVIHEIDDAAATPLQAVKLLALYLSSPENKESTISSLKEWLADSAIANNAILRLIAGIIFMHEEDYNEALKHTNAGGTMELHALNVQIFLKMHRSDYAEKQLRIMQQIDEDHTLTQLATAWLNLAVVSASSPFSYN
;
A
#
# COMPACT_ATOMS: atom_id res chain seq x y z
N MET A 1 26.67 -0.81 14.94
CA MET A 1 26.78 -1.98 14.05
C MET A 1 26.25 -1.53 12.69
N ALA A 2 27.04 -1.64 11.63
CA ALA A 2 26.52 -1.37 10.29
C ALA A 2 25.42 -2.41 10.02
N GLY A 3 24.18 -1.95 9.84
CA GLY A 3 23.06 -2.82 9.50
C GLY A 3 23.36 -3.59 8.22
N ALA A 4 22.84 -4.80 8.10
CA ALA A 4 22.89 -5.53 6.84
C ALA A 4 22.33 -4.64 5.71
N PRO A 5 22.90 -4.71 4.49
CA PRO A 5 22.41 -3.91 3.38
C PRO A 5 20.93 -4.22 3.10
N ASP A 6 20.10 -3.18 3.02
CA ASP A 6 18.70 -3.30 2.62
C ASP A 6 18.62 -3.61 1.11
N HIS A 7 18.52 -4.89 0.78
CA HIS A 7 18.51 -5.38 -0.58
C HIS A 7 17.31 -4.88 -1.40
N LEU A 8 16.19 -4.55 -0.74
CA LEU A 8 14.96 -4.14 -1.41
C LEU A 8 14.84 -2.61 -1.55
N PHE A 9 15.78 -1.83 -1.03
CA PHE A 9 15.74 -0.37 -1.04
C PHE A 9 15.45 0.23 -2.43
N ASN A 10 16.22 -0.19 -3.44
CA ASN A 10 16.05 0.32 -4.82
C ASN A 10 14.70 -0.10 -5.42
N LEU A 11 14.25 -1.32 -5.15
CA LEU A 11 12.98 -1.84 -5.63
C LEU A 11 11.81 -1.05 -5.05
N ARG A 12 11.82 -0.84 -3.72
CA ARG A 12 10.82 -0.02 -3.00
C ARG A 12 10.76 1.39 -3.56
N ASN A 13 11.91 2.04 -3.74
CA ASN A 13 11.96 3.40 -4.27
C ASN A 13 11.41 3.50 -5.69
N ASN A 14 11.79 2.58 -6.59
CA ASN A 14 11.24 2.54 -7.93
C ASN A 14 9.71 2.38 -7.90
N PHE A 15 9.20 1.50 -7.05
CA PHE A 15 7.76 1.30 -6.90
C PHE A 15 7.04 2.55 -6.36
N TYR A 16 7.52 3.14 -5.26
CA TYR A 16 6.88 4.31 -4.65
C TYR A 16 6.90 5.56 -5.54
N LEU A 17 7.94 5.71 -6.36
CA LEU A 17 8.06 6.82 -7.31
C LEU A 17 7.27 6.59 -8.61
N GLY A 18 6.55 5.46 -8.73
CA GLY A 18 5.77 5.12 -9.92
C GLY A 18 6.59 4.60 -11.10
N ALA A 19 7.88 4.32 -10.91
CA ALA A 19 8.75 3.70 -11.90
C ALA A 19 8.55 2.17 -11.93
N TYR A 20 7.30 1.74 -12.15
CA TYR A 20 6.87 0.33 -12.04
C TYR A 20 7.65 -0.62 -12.95
N GLN A 21 7.94 -0.21 -14.20
CA GLN A 21 8.74 -1.04 -15.10
C GLN A 21 10.18 -1.18 -14.61
N ALA A 22 10.76 -0.12 -14.03
CA ALA A 22 12.09 -0.19 -13.45
C ALA A 22 12.10 -1.10 -12.22
N ALA A 23 11.07 -1.03 -11.36
CA ALA A 23 10.91 -1.94 -10.23
C ALA A 23 10.95 -3.41 -10.69
N ILE A 24 10.13 -3.77 -11.68
CA ILE A 24 10.10 -5.11 -12.28
C ILE A 24 11.47 -5.50 -12.85
N ASN A 25 12.13 -4.62 -13.60
CA ASN A 25 13.42 -4.94 -14.22
C ASN A 25 14.55 -5.15 -13.18
N THR A 26 14.44 -4.55 -12.00
CA THR A 26 15.43 -4.63 -10.92
C THR A 26 15.11 -5.67 -9.86
N SER A 27 14.06 -6.48 -10.04
CA SER A 27 13.60 -7.41 -9.02
C SER A 27 14.41 -8.72 -8.94
N ASP A 28 15.29 -9.00 -9.90
CA ASP A 28 16.15 -10.18 -9.85
C ASP A 28 17.25 -10.00 -8.81
N LEU A 29 16.91 -10.35 -7.57
CA LEU A 29 17.75 -10.19 -6.38
C LEU A 29 18.05 -11.56 -5.77
N PRO A 30 19.32 -12.02 -5.81
CA PRO A 30 19.71 -13.31 -5.26
C PRO A 30 19.84 -13.28 -3.73
N ASN A 31 19.73 -14.45 -3.09
CA ASN A 31 19.99 -14.67 -1.66
C ASN A 31 19.11 -13.86 -0.69
N LEU A 32 17.87 -13.57 -1.08
CA LEU A 32 16.89 -12.97 -0.18
C LEU A 32 16.44 -13.96 0.91
N SER A 33 16.14 -13.43 2.10
CA SER A 33 15.42 -14.20 3.11
C SER A 33 14.01 -14.57 2.60
N PRO A 34 13.33 -15.57 3.18
CA PRO A 34 11.97 -15.90 2.79
C PRO A 34 11.00 -14.71 2.89
N ASP A 35 11.16 -13.87 3.93
CA ASP A 35 10.32 -12.68 4.13
C ASP A 35 10.62 -11.61 3.08
N ASP A 36 11.90 -11.34 2.78
CA ASP A 36 12.29 -10.39 1.74
C ASP A 36 11.87 -10.86 0.34
N ALA A 37 11.90 -12.17 0.08
CA ALA A 37 11.45 -12.75 -1.18
C ALA A 37 9.94 -12.50 -1.38
N VAL A 38 9.14 -12.72 -0.34
CA VAL A 38 7.69 -12.43 -0.38
C VAL A 38 7.42 -10.94 -0.54
N GLU A 39 8.19 -10.06 0.12
CA GLU A 39 8.04 -8.62 -0.05
C GLU A 39 8.42 -8.16 -1.46
N ARG A 40 9.55 -8.63 -2.00
CA ARG A 40 9.95 -8.40 -3.39
C ARG A 40 8.83 -8.79 -4.35
N ASP A 41 8.30 -10.00 -4.21
CA ASP A 41 7.25 -10.51 -5.11
C ASP A 41 5.97 -9.68 -4.96
N SER A 42 5.62 -9.26 -3.75
CA SER A 42 4.50 -8.33 -3.50
C SER A 42 4.67 -7.00 -4.24
N LEU A 43 5.86 -6.39 -4.19
CA LEU A 43 6.17 -5.15 -4.91
C LEU A 43 6.13 -5.32 -6.43
N VAL A 44 6.64 -6.44 -6.94
CA VAL A 44 6.62 -6.77 -8.38
C VAL A 44 5.18 -6.94 -8.87
N TYR A 45 4.36 -7.75 -8.19
CA TYR A 45 2.97 -7.94 -8.59
C TYR A 45 2.14 -6.66 -8.45
N ARG A 46 2.36 -5.86 -7.41
CA ARG A 46 1.73 -4.53 -7.31
C ARG A 46 2.18 -3.57 -8.41
N SER A 47 3.41 -3.70 -8.91
CA SER A 47 3.88 -2.97 -10.10
C SER A 47 3.12 -3.38 -11.35
N TYR A 48 2.88 -4.70 -11.55
CA TYR A 48 2.03 -5.18 -12.64
C TYR A 48 0.58 -4.69 -12.53
N ILE A 49 0.01 -4.67 -11.32
CA ILE A 49 -1.33 -4.09 -11.07
C ILE A 49 -1.35 -2.61 -11.48
N ALA A 50 -0.34 -1.83 -11.09
CA ALA A 50 -0.26 -0.42 -11.44
C ALA A 50 -0.11 -0.16 -12.95
N LEU A 51 0.44 -1.14 -13.69
CA LEU A 51 0.49 -1.18 -15.16
C LEU A 51 -0.75 -1.82 -15.79
N ALA A 52 -1.85 -1.98 -15.05
CA ALA A 52 -3.12 -2.60 -15.47
C ALA A 52 -2.99 -4.05 -15.99
N SER A 53 -1.90 -4.74 -15.65
CA SER A 53 -1.64 -6.13 -16.03
C SER A 53 -2.27 -7.11 -15.03
N TYR A 54 -3.57 -6.96 -14.76
CA TYR A 54 -4.26 -7.71 -13.71
C TYR A 54 -4.29 -9.22 -13.96
N GLN A 55 -4.53 -9.63 -15.22
CA GLN A 55 -4.63 -11.05 -15.57
C GLN A 55 -3.33 -11.80 -15.32
N LEU A 56 -2.17 -11.17 -15.56
CA LEU A 56 -0.87 -11.74 -15.24
C LEU A 56 -0.79 -12.08 -13.75
N VAL A 57 -1.14 -11.13 -12.88
CA VAL A 57 -1.09 -11.32 -11.42
C VAL A 57 -2.07 -12.40 -10.96
N ILE A 58 -3.27 -12.43 -11.54
CA ILE A 58 -4.29 -13.42 -11.21
C ILE A 58 -3.84 -14.85 -11.58
N HIS A 59 -3.13 -14.99 -12.70
CA HIS A 59 -2.65 -16.28 -13.20
C HIS A 59 -1.36 -16.76 -12.52
N GLU A 60 -0.40 -15.87 -12.25
CA GLU A 60 0.91 -16.23 -11.70
C GLU A 60 0.87 -16.53 -10.20
N ILE A 61 -0.05 -15.91 -9.44
CA ILE A 61 -0.22 -16.19 -8.02
C ILE A 61 -1.14 -17.41 -7.87
N ASP A 62 -0.56 -18.58 -7.65
CA ASP A 62 -1.29 -19.83 -7.35
C ASP A 62 -1.98 -19.78 -5.98
N ASP A 63 -2.82 -20.77 -5.65
CA ASP A 63 -3.57 -20.82 -4.39
C ASP A 63 -2.73 -21.28 -3.19
N ALA A 64 -1.50 -21.76 -3.42
CA ALA A 64 -0.55 -22.17 -2.37
C ALA A 64 0.37 -21.02 -1.93
N ALA A 65 0.36 -19.90 -2.66
CA ALA A 65 1.19 -18.74 -2.34
C ALA A 65 0.85 -18.17 -0.95
N ALA A 66 1.85 -17.55 -0.31
CA ALA A 66 1.71 -16.97 1.01
C ALA A 66 0.62 -15.89 1.05
N THR A 67 0.00 -15.69 2.22
CA THR A 67 -1.09 -14.72 2.43
C THR A 67 -0.81 -13.32 1.86
N PRO A 68 0.39 -12.73 1.95
CA PRO A 68 0.70 -11.46 1.30
C PRO A 68 0.45 -11.45 -0.21
N LEU A 69 0.85 -12.52 -0.90
CA LEU A 69 0.68 -12.63 -2.35
C LEU A 69 -0.77 -12.91 -2.70
N GLN A 70 -1.47 -13.73 -1.91
CA GLN A 70 -2.92 -13.91 -2.05
C GLN A 70 -3.68 -12.59 -1.91
N ALA A 71 -3.28 -11.74 -0.97
CA ALA A 71 -3.88 -10.41 -0.82
C ALA A 71 -3.62 -9.55 -2.07
N VAL A 72 -2.42 -9.59 -2.65
CA VAL A 72 -2.12 -8.88 -3.91
C VAL A 72 -2.96 -9.43 -5.08
N LYS A 73 -3.13 -10.75 -5.18
CA LYS A 73 -4.04 -11.39 -6.16
C LYS A 73 -5.49 -10.89 -5.98
N LEU A 74 -5.93 -10.78 -4.73
CA LEU A 74 -7.25 -10.27 -4.39
C LEU A 74 -7.44 -8.81 -4.84
N LEU A 75 -6.42 -7.96 -4.68
CA LEU A 75 -6.43 -6.60 -5.24
C LEU A 75 -6.54 -6.60 -6.77
N ALA A 76 -5.80 -7.48 -7.45
CA ALA A 76 -5.88 -7.59 -8.91
C ALA A 76 -7.29 -8.02 -9.36
N LEU A 77 -7.91 -8.99 -8.68
CA LEU A 77 -9.30 -9.42 -8.93
C LEU A 77 -10.28 -8.25 -8.76
N TYR A 78 -10.18 -7.51 -7.65
CA TYR A 78 -11.01 -6.34 -7.37
C TYR A 78 -10.94 -5.27 -8.47
N LEU A 79 -9.73 -4.97 -8.95
CA LEU A 79 -9.52 -3.93 -9.98
C LEU A 79 -9.82 -4.42 -11.41
N SER A 80 -9.78 -5.73 -11.65
CA SER A 80 -9.97 -6.31 -12.98
C SER A 80 -11.40 -6.20 -13.52
N SER A 81 -12.41 -6.32 -12.66
CA SER A 81 -13.82 -6.32 -13.06
C SER A 81 -14.73 -5.91 -11.90
N PRO A 82 -15.74 -5.06 -12.14
CA PRO A 82 -16.76 -4.72 -11.16
C PRO A 82 -17.51 -5.93 -10.58
N GLU A 83 -17.66 -6.99 -11.36
CA GLU A 83 -18.37 -8.22 -10.94
C GLU A 83 -17.67 -8.95 -9.80
N ASN A 84 -16.35 -8.79 -9.68
CA ASN A 84 -15.55 -9.44 -8.64
C ASN A 84 -15.51 -8.64 -7.33
N LYS A 85 -16.08 -7.42 -7.29
CA LYS A 85 -15.94 -6.53 -6.13
C LYS A 85 -16.53 -7.12 -4.85
N GLU A 86 -17.78 -7.57 -4.91
CA GLU A 86 -18.51 -8.04 -3.72
C GLU A 86 -17.89 -9.32 -3.13
N SER A 87 -17.52 -10.27 -3.99
CA SER A 87 -16.85 -11.50 -3.57
C SER A 87 -15.48 -11.20 -2.98
N THR A 88 -14.71 -10.30 -3.60
CA THR A 88 -13.40 -9.88 -3.11
C THR A 88 -13.50 -9.23 -1.72
N ILE A 89 -14.42 -8.28 -1.53
CA ILE A 89 -14.61 -7.60 -0.25
C ILE A 89 -15.03 -8.60 0.84
N SER A 90 -15.87 -9.58 0.49
CA SER A 90 -16.31 -10.62 1.41
C SER A 90 -15.15 -11.49 1.87
N SER A 91 -14.33 -12.00 0.94
CA SER A 91 -13.13 -12.78 1.27
C SER A 91 -12.12 -11.97 2.10
N LEU A 92 -11.94 -10.69 1.75
CA LEU A 92 -11.06 -9.80 2.51
C LEU A 92 -11.52 -9.65 3.96
N LYS A 93 -12.82 -9.44 4.21
CA LYS A 93 -13.39 -9.35 5.55
C LYS A 93 -13.23 -10.63 6.36
N GLU A 94 -13.39 -11.78 5.71
CA GLU A 94 -13.14 -13.09 6.34
C GLU A 94 -11.68 -13.22 6.80
N TRP A 95 -10.73 -12.85 5.94
CA TRP A 95 -9.30 -12.94 6.28
C TRP A 95 -8.89 -11.95 7.38
N LEU A 96 -9.50 -10.77 7.42
CA LEU A 96 -9.27 -9.79 8.48
C LEU A 96 -9.90 -10.20 9.83
N ALA A 97 -10.87 -11.12 9.82
CA ALA A 97 -11.43 -11.70 11.03
C ALA A 97 -10.58 -12.86 11.58
N ASP A 98 -9.73 -13.48 10.76
CA ASP A 98 -8.84 -14.56 11.17
C ASP A 98 -7.59 -14.00 11.88
N SER A 99 -7.53 -14.19 13.20
CA SER A 99 -6.41 -13.74 14.04
C SER A 99 -5.04 -14.30 13.64
N ALA A 100 -4.97 -15.42 12.92
CA ALA A 100 -3.71 -16.01 12.47
C ALA A 100 -3.05 -15.16 11.37
N ILE A 101 -3.83 -14.47 10.55
CA ILE A 101 -3.34 -13.73 9.38
C ILE A 101 -3.68 -12.23 9.39
N ALA A 102 -4.64 -11.80 10.20
CA ALA A 102 -5.13 -10.41 10.24
C ALA A 102 -4.05 -9.37 10.57
N ASN A 103 -2.97 -9.77 11.26
CA ASN A 103 -1.85 -8.89 11.59
C ASN A 103 -0.82 -8.73 10.46
N ASN A 104 -0.97 -9.44 9.34
CA ASN A 104 -0.06 -9.34 8.21
C ASN A 104 -0.11 -7.94 7.58
N ALA A 105 1.04 -7.27 7.50
CA ALA A 105 1.12 -5.88 7.06
C ALA A 105 0.65 -5.66 5.61
N ILE A 106 0.97 -6.58 4.70
CA ILE A 106 0.57 -6.50 3.30
C ILE A 106 -0.93 -6.76 3.17
N LEU A 107 -1.50 -7.74 3.89
CA LEU A 107 -2.95 -7.95 3.92
C LEU A 107 -3.69 -6.68 4.38
N ARG A 108 -3.23 -6.06 5.48
CA ARG A 108 -3.80 -4.83 6.01
C ARG A 108 -3.68 -3.66 5.03
N LEU A 109 -2.55 -3.57 4.32
CA LEU A 109 -2.31 -2.56 3.29
C LEU A 109 -3.28 -2.72 2.12
N ILE A 110 -3.43 -3.94 1.60
CA ILE A 110 -4.38 -4.23 0.52
C ILE A 110 -5.81 -3.96 0.96
N ALA A 111 -6.17 -4.35 2.20
CA ALA A 111 -7.48 -4.07 2.75
C ALA A 111 -7.77 -2.57 2.77
N GLY A 112 -6.82 -1.78 3.26
CA GLY A 112 -6.93 -0.33 3.29
C GLY A 112 -7.08 0.29 1.89
N ILE A 113 -6.36 -0.22 0.89
CA ILE A 113 -6.49 0.22 -0.51
C ILE A 113 -7.90 -0.06 -1.05
N ILE A 114 -8.41 -1.29 -0.87
CA ILE A 114 -9.73 -1.68 -1.35
C ILE A 114 -10.83 -0.87 -0.65
N PHE A 115 -10.80 -0.74 0.67
CA PHE A 115 -11.79 0.05 1.41
C PHE A 115 -11.71 1.54 1.06
N MET A 116 -10.52 2.08 0.80
CA MET A 116 -10.35 3.45 0.31
C MET A 116 -10.99 3.63 -1.08
N HIS A 117 -10.90 2.64 -1.98
CA HIS A 117 -11.58 2.68 -3.28
C HIS A 117 -13.10 2.61 -3.17
N GLU A 118 -13.63 1.95 -2.14
CA GLU A 118 -15.06 1.90 -1.81
C GLU A 118 -15.53 3.11 -0.98
N GLU A 119 -14.65 4.09 -0.76
CA GLU A 119 -14.88 5.29 0.08
C GLU A 119 -15.26 4.99 1.54
N ASP A 120 -15.05 3.75 2.00
CA ASP A 120 -15.25 3.32 3.38
C ASP A 120 -13.97 3.58 4.21
N TYR A 121 -13.67 4.86 4.39
CA TYR A 121 -12.45 5.31 5.07
C TYR A 121 -12.38 4.86 6.53
N ASN A 122 -13.54 4.72 7.19
CA ASN A 122 -13.59 4.26 8.57
C ASN A 122 -13.18 2.79 8.67
N GLU A 123 -13.68 1.93 7.76
CA GLU A 123 -13.27 0.53 7.71
C GLU A 123 -11.80 0.39 7.33
N ALA A 124 -11.31 1.18 6.39
CA ALA A 124 -9.89 1.22 6.06
C ALA A 124 -9.02 1.50 7.29
N LEU A 125 -9.34 2.57 8.05
CA LEU A 125 -8.58 2.98 9.22
C LEU A 125 -8.63 1.99 10.39
N LYS A 126 -9.72 1.21 10.53
CA LYS A 126 -9.76 0.12 11.54
C LYS A 126 -8.61 -0.87 11.35
N HIS A 127 -8.25 -1.15 10.11
CA HIS A 127 -7.21 -2.12 9.78
C HIS A 127 -5.83 -1.49 9.64
N THR A 128 -5.73 -0.23 9.20
CA THR A 128 -4.43 0.38 8.86
C THR A 128 -3.83 1.25 9.96
N ASN A 129 -4.61 1.71 10.94
CA ASN A 129 -4.13 2.68 11.94
C ASN A 129 -3.34 2.05 13.11
N ALA A 130 -3.62 0.79 13.46
CA ALA A 130 -3.05 0.13 14.64
C ALA A 130 -1.64 -0.43 14.39
N GLY A 131 -0.60 0.40 14.55
CA GLY A 131 0.78 0.02 14.27
C GLY A 131 0.99 -0.33 12.80
N GLY A 132 2.19 -0.15 12.26
CA GLY A 132 2.35 -0.45 10.85
C GLY A 132 3.74 -0.21 10.30
N THR A 133 3.86 -0.62 9.05
CA THR A 133 4.99 -0.29 8.19
C THR A 133 4.86 1.13 7.68
N MET A 134 5.94 1.66 7.09
CA MET A 134 5.92 2.97 6.46
C MET A 134 4.82 3.11 5.39
N GLU A 135 4.48 2.02 4.67
CA GLU A 135 3.36 2.00 3.71
C GLU A 135 2.00 2.19 4.37
N LEU A 136 1.75 1.54 5.51
CA LEU A 136 0.49 1.72 6.24
C LEU A 136 0.36 3.16 6.77
N HIS A 137 1.46 3.75 7.25
CA HIS A 137 1.46 5.15 7.67
C HIS A 137 1.19 6.10 6.50
N ALA A 138 1.83 5.89 5.35
CA ALA A 138 1.61 6.67 4.14
C ALA A 138 0.16 6.54 3.63
N LEU A 139 -0.41 5.33 3.64
CA LEU A 139 -1.81 5.10 3.27
C LEU A 139 -2.76 5.84 4.21
N ASN A 140 -2.50 5.83 5.53
CA ASN A 140 -3.32 6.59 6.49
C ASN A 140 -3.30 8.09 6.22
N VAL A 141 -2.15 8.66 5.82
CA VAL A 141 -2.08 10.06 5.38
C VAL A 141 -3.03 10.28 4.20
N GLN A 142 -3.00 9.42 3.18
CA GLN A 142 -3.91 9.54 2.03
C GLN A 142 -5.39 9.42 2.45
N ILE A 143 -5.73 8.47 3.32
CA ILE A 143 -7.10 8.30 3.82
C ILE A 143 -7.56 9.54 4.58
N PHE A 144 -6.77 10.07 5.51
CA PHE A 144 -7.13 11.27 6.26
C PHE A 144 -7.31 12.50 5.36
N LEU A 145 -6.47 12.64 4.32
CA LEU A 145 -6.64 13.70 3.32
C LEU A 145 -7.94 13.55 2.53
N LYS A 146 -8.31 12.32 2.14
CA LYS A 146 -9.59 12.01 1.48
C LYS A 146 -10.80 12.28 2.38
N MET A 147 -10.64 12.13 3.70
CA MET A 147 -11.65 12.50 4.70
C MET A 147 -11.69 14.02 5.00
N HIS A 148 -10.89 14.84 4.31
CA HIS A 148 -10.71 16.27 4.60
C HIS A 148 -10.25 16.55 6.05
N ARG A 149 -9.51 15.63 6.65
CA ARG A 149 -8.95 15.72 8.00
C ARG A 149 -7.45 15.94 7.96
N SER A 150 -7.04 17.11 7.49
CA SER A 150 -5.63 17.51 7.41
C SER A 150 -4.93 17.48 8.78
N ASP A 151 -5.66 17.72 9.86
CA ASP A 151 -5.17 17.65 11.24
C ASP A 151 -4.72 16.23 11.63
N TYR A 152 -5.45 15.20 11.20
CA TYR A 152 -5.04 13.81 11.42
C TYR A 152 -3.94 13.38 10.45
N ALA A 153 -3.99 13.84 9.20
CA ALA A 153 -2.92 13.59 8.23
C ALA A 153 -1.57 14.16 8.71
N GLU A 154 -1.55 15.35 9.31
CA GLU A 154 -0.34 15.97 9.87
C GLU A 154 0.20 15.17 11.07
N LYS A 155 -0.67 14.71 11.97
CA LYS A 155 -0.25 13.83 13.08
C LYS A 155 0.38 12.54 12.57
N GLN A 156 -0.21 11.95 11.55
CA GLN A 156 0.31 10.73 10.94
C GLN A 156 1.66 10.96 10.25
N LEU A 157 1.82 12.09 9.55
CA LEU A 157 3.09 12.48 8.93
C LEU A 157 4.20 12.66 9.97
N ARG A 158 3.90 13.26 11.13
CA ARG A 158 4.89 13.39 12.22
C ARG A 158 5.39 12.04 12.73
N ILE A 159 4.52 11.02 12.77
CA ILE A 159 4.94 9.65 13.10
C ILE A 159 5.91 9.13 12.04
N MET A 160 5.63 9.32 10.75
CA MET A 160 6.54 8.92 9.67
C MET A 160 7.90 9.60 9.78
N GLN A 161 7.92 10.91 10.03
CA GLN A 161 9.14 11.70 10.22
C GLN A 161 9.98 11.23 11.42
N GLN A 162 9.32 10.79 12.50
CA GLN A 162 10.01 10.22 13.66
C GLN A 162 10.62 8.85 13.38
N ILE A 163 10.01 8.06 12.50
CA ILE A 163 10.53 6.75 12.09
C ILE A 163 11.72 6.95 11.14
N ASP A 164 11.52 7.69 10.06
CA ASP A 164 12.54 8.02 9.06
C ASP A 164 12.06 9.23 8.23
N GLU A 165 12.68 10.39 8.48
CA GLU A 165 12.39 11.64 7.78
C GLU A 165 12.79 11.59 6.31
N ASP A 166 13.90 10.92 5.98
CA ASP A 166 14.46 10.86 4.63
C ASP A 166 13.84 9.75 3.77
N HIS A 167 12.98 8.92 4.36
CA HIS A 167 12.28 7.87 3.64
C HIS A 167 11.42 8.45 2.50
N THR A 168 11.49 7.84 1.31
CA THR A 168 10.75 8.28 0.11
C THR A 168 9.26 8.48 0.36
N LEU A 169 8.61 7.55 1.07
CA LEU A 169 7.19 7.70 1.47
C LEU A 169 6.93 8.89 2.40
N THR A 170 7.84 9.23 3.31
CA THR A 170 7.70 10.41 4.18
C THR A 170 7.76 11.69 3.35
N GLN A 171 8.66 11.74 2.37
CA GLN A 171 8.77 12.86 1.44
C GLN A 171 7.52 13.00 0.55
N LEU A 172 7.00 11.89 0.02
CA LEU A 172 5.75 11.86 -0.74
C LEU A 172 4.54 12.29 0.11
N ALA A 173 4.42 11.78 1.34
CA ALA A 173 3.35 12.15 2.26
C ALA A 173 3.40 13.64 2.64
N THR A 174 4.60 14.19 2.82
CA THR A 174 4.81 15.64 3.02
C THR A 174 4.30 16.43 1.81
N ALA A 175 4.63 16.00 0.59
CA ALA A 175 4.15 16.65 -0.62
C ALA A 175 2.61 16.61 -0.73
N TRP A 176 1.97 15.47 -0.46
CA TRP A 176 0.51 15.34 -0.50
C TRP A 176 -0.19 16.27 0.49
N LEU A 177 0.31 16.34 1.73
CA LEU A 177 -0.25 17.23 2.75
C LEU A 177 -0.13 18.70 2.34
N ASN A 178 1.04 19.12 1.86
CA ASN A 178 1.28 20.49 1.42
C ASN A 178 0.37 20.89 0.24
N LEU A 179 0.19 19.99 -0.74
CA LEU A 179 -0.73 20.24 -1.85
C LEU A 179 -2.19 20.40 -1.39
N ALA A 180 -2.63 19.59 -0.42
CA ALA A 180 -3.98 19.67 0.13
C ALA A 180 -4.23 20.96 0.95
N VAL A 181 -3.21 21.46 1.67
CA VAL A 181 -3.31 22.73 2.40
C VAL A 181 -3.36 23.90 1.43
N VAL A 182 -2.53 23.90 0.40
CA VAL A 182 -2.52 24.96 -0.62
C VAL A 182 -3.87 25.03 -1.35
N SER A 183 -4.44 23.89 -1.75
CA SER A 183 -5.74 23.86 -2.43
C SER A 183 -6.88 24.38 -1.54
N ALA A 184 -6.85 24.08 -0.23
CA ALA A 184 -7.82 24.61 0.73
C ALA A 184 -7.68 26.13 0.97
N SER A 185 -6.46 26.66 0.84
CA SER A 185 -6.17 28.10 1.06
C SER A 185 -6.36 28.98 -0.18
N SER A 186 -6.57 28.39 -1.36
CA SER A 186 -6.75 29.15 -2.60
C SER A 186 -8.11 29.88 -2.60
N PRO A 187 -8.15 31.21 -2.75
CA PRO A 187 -9.39 32.00 -2.79
C PRO A 187 -10.23 31.79 -4.06
N PHE A 188 -9.80 30.89 -4.98
CA PHE A 188 -10.48 30.63 -6.25
C PHE A 188 -11.26 29.30 -6.27
N SER A 189 -11.47 28.65 -5.13
CA SER A 189 -12.33 27.47 -5.01
C SER A 189 -13.82 27.84 -4.97
N TYR A 190 -14.30 28.56 -6.00
CA TYR A 190 -15.72 28.69 -6.31
C TYR A 190 -15.88 28.66 -7.83
N ASN A 191 -16.37 27.51 -8.33
CA ASN A 191 -17.39 27.36 -9.38
C ASN A 191 -17.58 25.88 -9.70
#